data_AF-A0A3A4A066-F1
#
_entry.id   AF-A0A3A4A066-F1
#
_cell.length_a   1.000
_cell.length_b   1.000
_cell.length_c   1.000
_cell.angle_alpha   90.00
_cell.angle_beta   90.00
_cell.angle_gamma   90.00
#
_symmetry.space_group_name_H-M   'P 1'
#
loop_
_entity.id
_entity.type
_entity.pdbx_description
1 polymer ?
#
loop_
_entity_poly.entity_id
_entity_poly.type
_entity_poly.pdbx_seq_one_letter_code
_entity_poly.pdbx_strand_id
1 'polypeptide(L)'
;MEVWEVTGVEAIDDARASMPFWVIVYHVPESVMPGGHLDCFVPKEAVDNRAVEYGLTDLDQVLRIIIWEPVLRHYQQRAGLAPPTPALSDAAAARAAFDAQVAAVTDTYATVTVAGASRTAGAGRTGARRTADALQPIRDATVLDPILLAARRLDFDRQRLARREGR
;
A
#
# COMPACT_ATOMS: atom_id res chain seq x y z
N MET A 1 -15.05 14.13 -5.50
CA MET A 1 -13.87 13.25 -5.41
C MET A 1 -13.15 13.59 -4.13
N GLU A 2 -13.06 12.62 -3.24
CA GLU A 2 -12.40 12.71 -1.93
C GLU A 2 -10.89 12.52 -2.09
N VAL A 3 -10.09 13.24 -1.32
CA VAL A 3 -8.62 13.13 -1.37
C VAL A 3 -8.13 12.55 -0.06
N TRP A 4 -7.42 11.44 -0.15
CA TRP A 4 -6.67 10.85 0.95
C TRP A 4 -5.22 11.25 0.75
N GLU A 5 -4.64 11.95 1.72
CA GLU A 5 -3.26 12.40 1.65
C GLU A 5 -2.43 11.67 2.68
N VAL A 6 -1.40 10.95 2.25
CA VAL A 6 -0.38 10.40 3.14
C VAL A 6 0.52 11.55 3.57
N THR A 7 0.49 11.89 4.85
CA THR A 7 1.20 13.05 5.41
C THR A 7 2.47 12.67 6.15
N GLY A 8 2.62 11.41 6.55
CA GLY A 8 3.83 10.92 7.21
C GLY A 8 3.85 9.42 7.42
N VAL A 9 5.00 8.95 7.89
CA VAL A 9 5.18 7.59 8.38
C VAL A 9 6.08 7.59 9.61
N GLU A 10 5.73 6.76 10.59
CA GLU A 10 6.53 6.53 11.78
C GLU A 10 6.90 5.04 11.90
N ALA A 11 8.11 4.76 12.38
CA ALA A 11 8.54 3.40 12.69
C ALA A 11 8.26 3.11 14.16
N ILE A 12 7.53 2.02 14.44
CA ILE A 12 7.38 1.49 15.79
C ILE A 12 8.16 0.18 15.86
N ASP A 13 9.26 0.23 16.60
CA ASP A 13 10.22 -0.87 16.83
C ASP A 13 10.23 -1.33 18.29
N ASP A 14 9.09 -1.26 18.99
CA ASP A 14 9.02 -1.67 20.39
C ASP A 14 9.39 -3.15 20.56
N ALA A 15 10.50 -3.41 21.25
CA ALA A 15 10.97 -4.76 21.58
C ALA A 15 9.98 -5.58 22.42
N ARG A 16 8.94 -4.94 22.98
CA ARG A 16 7.83 -5.58 23.71
C ARG A 16 6.61 -5.87 22.84
N ALA A 17 6.49 -5.24 21.66
CA ALA A 17 5.44 -5.56 20.72
C ALA A 17 5.75 -6.91 20.05
N SER A 18 4.72 -7.70 19.77
CA SER A 18 4.89 -9.01 19.12
C SER A 18 5.46 -8.92 17.70
N MET A 19 5.38 -7.75 17.06
CA MET A 19 5.98 -7.46 15.76
C MET A 19 6.19 -5.96 15.55
N PRO A 20 7.19 -5.53 14.75
CA PRO A 20 7.39 -4.12 14.41
C PRO A 20 6.40 -3.63 13.35
N PHE A 21 6.05 -2.35 13.42
CA PHE A 21 5.07 -1.71 12.52
C PHE A 21 5.60 -0.43 11.89
N TRP A 22 5.04 -0.11 10.73
CA TRP A 22 4.94 1.24 10.19
C TRP A 22 3.59 1.82 10.58
N VAL A 23 3.55 3.07 11.03
CA VAL A 23 2.31 3.85 11.15
C VAL A 23 2.27 4.82 10.00
N ILE A 24 1.42 4.55 9.01
CA ILE A 24 1.20 5.45 7.89
C ILE A 24 0.07 6.39 8.25
N VAL A 25 0.37 7.68 8.26
CA VAL A 25 -0.54 8.73 8.69
C VAL A 25 -1.24 9.34 7.48
N TYR A 26 -2.56 9.40 7.53
CA TYR A 26 -3.40 10.00 6.51
C TYR A 26 -4.11 11.23 7.05
N HIS A 27 -4.16 12.27 6.22
CA HIS A 27 -5.24 13.23 6.26
C HIS A 27 -6.37 12.72 5.35
N VAL A 28 -7.58 12.61 5.90
CA VAL A 28 -8.76 12.08 5.23
C VAL A 28 -9.94 13.06 5.35
N PRO A 29 -10.94 13.00 4.46
CA PRO A 29 -12.14 13.83 4.59
C PRO A 29 -12.91 13.55 5.89
N GLU A 30 -13.59 14.57 6.43
CA GLU A 30 -14.49 14.43 7.59
C GLU A 30 -15.61 13.39 7.39
N SER A 31 -16.00 13.13 6.13
CA SER A 31 -16.96 12.08 5.76
C SER A 31 -16.41 10.66 5.98
N VAL A 32 -15.09 10.50 5.99
CA VAL A 32 -14.40 9.23 6.23
C VAL A 32 -14.17 9.03 7.73
N MET A 33 -13.59 10.04 8.40
CA MET A 33 -13.30 10.00 9.83
C MET A 33 -13.45 11.41 10.44
N PRO A 34 -14.25 11.56 11.51
CA PRO A 34 -14.32 12.83 12.23
C PRO A 34 -12.95 13.28 12.72
N GLY A 35 -12.57 14.53 12.45
CA GLY A 35 -11.25 15.09 12.75
C GLY A 35 -10.20 14.82 11.66
N GLY A 36 -10.56 14.15 10.57
CA GLY A 36 -9.79 14.08 9.32
C GLY A 36 -8.43 13.40 9.43
N HIS A 37 -8.21 12.58 10.46
CA HIS A 37 -6.92 11.96 10.74
C HIS A 37 -7.08 10.46 10.91
N LEU A 38 -6.29 9.67 10.17
CA LEU A 38 -6.33 8.23 10.23
C LEU A 38 -4.90 7.66 10.30
N ASP A 39 -4.64 6.86 11.33
CA ASP A 39 -3.41 6.09 11.49
C ASP A 39 -3.62 4.65 11.01
N CYS A 40 -2.79 4.22 10.06
CA CYS A 40 -2.78 2.85 9.58
C CYS A 40 -1.55 2.10 10.07
N PHE A 41 -1.76 1.10 10.91
CA PHE A 41 -0.71 0.21 11.40
C PHE A 41 -0.45 -0.90 10.39
N VAL A 42 0.74 -0.88 9.78
CA VAL A 42 1.18 -1.83 8.77
C VAL A 42 2.36 -2.61 9.32
N PRO A 43 2.25 -3.94 9.53
CA PRO A 43 3.40 -4.75 9.94
C PRO A 43 4.56 -4.54 8.97
N LYS A 44 5.82 -4.42 9.45
CA LYS A 44 6.95 -4.20 8.53
C LYS A 44 7.10 -5.33 7.50
N GLU A 45 6.78 -6.56 7.88
CA GLU A 45 6.73 -7.72 6.98
C GLU A 45 5.68 -7.62 5.87
N ALA A 46 4.68 -6.74 6.00
CA ALA A 46 3.66 -6.56 4.98
C ALA A 46 4.26 -6.06 3.66
N VAL A 47 5.38 -5.32 3.70
CA VAL A 47 6.10 -4.89 2.49
C VAL A 47 6.55 -6.10 1.68
N ASP A 48 7.25 -7.05 2.30
CA ASP A 48 7.66 -8.28 1.62
C ASP A 48 6.45 -9.13 1.21
N ASN A 49 5.45 -9.25 2.08
CA ASN A 49 4.28 -10.07 1.79
C ASN A 49 3.53 -9.55 0.56
N ARG A 50 3.35 -8.23 0.43
CA ARG A 50 2.75 -7.64 -0.77
C ARG A 50 3.65 -7.76 -1.99
N ALA A 51 4.96 -7.61 -1.83
CA ALA A 51 5.91 -7.88 -2.91
C ALA A 51 5.75 -9.32 -3.43
N VAL A 52 5.67 -10.31 -2.54
CA VAL A 52 5.48 -11.72 -2.89
C VAL A 52 4.11 -11.93 -3.53
N GLU A 53 3.01 -11.53 -2.89
CA GLU A 53 1.64 -11.78 -3.35
C GLU A 53 1.39 -11.22 -4.76
N TYR A 54 1.85 -10.00 -5.01
CA TYR A 54 1.68 -9.32 -6.29
C TYR A 54 2.84 -9.55 -7.26
N GLY A 55 3.87 -10.30 -6.87
CA GLY A 55 5.04 -10.59 -7.70
C GLY A 55 5.76 -9.32 -8.14
N LEU A 56 6.00 -8.41 -7.21
CA LEU A 56 6.64 -7.11 -7.41
C LEU A 56 8.08 -7.16 -6.91
N THR A 57 8.96 -6.48 -7.63
CA THR A 57 10.37 -6.28 -7.24
C THR A 57 10.72 -4.82 -7.02
N ASP A 58 9.76 -3.93 -7.27
CA ASP A 58 9.90 -2.48 -7.12
C ASP A 58 9.16 -2.02 -5.86
N LEU A 59 9.89 -1.39 -4.94
CA LEU A 59 9.35 -0.93 -3.66
C LEU A 59 8.25 0.11 -3.84
N ASP A 60 8.34 0.98 -4.85
CA ASP A 60 7.31 1.99 -5.10
C ASP A 60 5.97 1.37 -5.52
N GLN A 61 6.00 0.28 -6.28
CA GLN A 61 4.79 -0.48 -6.62
C GLN A 61 4.18 -1.16 -5.38
N VAL A 62 5.02 -1.66 -4.48
CA VAL A 62 4.57 -2.25 -3.21
C VAL A 62 3.94 -1.18 -2.31
N LEU A 63 4.60 -0.03 -2.18
CA LEU A 63 4.10 1.11 -1.41
C LEU A 63 2.76 1.62 -1.97
N ARG A 64 2.59 1.66 -3.29
CA ARG A 64 1.31 1.98 -3.93
C ARG A 64 0.20 1.05 -3.43
N ILE A 65 0.44 -0.25 -3.33
CA ILE A 65 -0.56 -1.21 -2.82
C ILE A 65 -0.88 -0.90 -1.36
N ILE A 66 0.15 -0.77 -0.52
CA ILE A 66 0.00 -0.53 0.92
C ILE A 66 -0.84 0.73 1.19
N ILE A 67 -0.60 1.83 0.46
CA ILE A 67 -1.31 3.08 0.72
C ILE A 67 -2.75 3.09 0.17
N TRP A 68 -3.04 2.24 -0.82
CA TRP A 68 -4.38 2.13 -1.38
C TRP A 68 -5.27 1.15 -0.62
N GLU A 69 -4.72 0.17 0.08
CA GLU A 69 -5.50 -0.80 0.86
C GLU A 69 -6.56 -0.22 1.81
N PRO A 70 -6.25 0.78 2.67
CA PRO A 70 -7.28 1.37 3.53
C PRO A 70 -8.38 2.07 2.72
N VAL A 71 -8.03 2.72 1.62
CA VAL A 71 -8.96 3.43 0.73
C VAL A 71 -9.88 2.43 0.03
N LEU A 72 -9.31 1.38 -0.58
CA LEU A 72 -10.08 0.33 -1.23
C LEU A 72 -11.04 -0.33 -0.25
N ARG A 73 -10.60 -0.63 0.98
CA ARG A 73 -11.46 -1.21 2.03
C ARG A 73 -12.63 -0.29 2.38
N HIS A 74 -12.39 1.02 2.49
CA HIS A 74 -13.44 1.99 2.80
C HIS A 74 -14.52 2.05 1.70
N TYR A 75 -14.13 2.08 0.43
CA TYR A 75 -15.10 2.18 -0.68
C TYR A 75 -15.61 0.84 -1.19
N GLN A 76 -15.10 -0.28 -0.69
CA GLN A 76 -15.32 -1.61 -1.26
C GLN A 76 -16.80 -1.95 -1.45
N GLN A 77 -17.62 -1.78 -0.41
CA GLN A 77 -19.07 -2.07 -0.48
C GLN A 77 -19.79 -1.10 -1.41
N ARG A 78 -19.45 0.19 -1.35
CA ARG A 78 -20.11 1.24 -2.13
C ARG A 78 -19.80 1.13 -3.62
N ALA A 79 -18.60 0.69 -3.98
CA ALA A 79 -18.14 0.47 -5.34
C ALA A 79 -18.44 -0.95 -5.86
N GLY A 80 -19.07 -1.81 -5.06
CA GLY A 80 -19.38 -3.19 -5.47
C GLY A 80 -18.14 -4.06 -5.72
N LEU A 81 -17.03 -3.78 -5.03
CA LEU A 81 -15.76 -4.46 -5.23
C LEU A 81 -15.66 -5.73 -4.37
N ALA A 82 -15.05 -6.77 -4.92
CA ALA A 82 -14.72 -7.97 -4.15
C ALA A 82 -13.52 -7.70 -3.22
N PRO A 83 -13.46 -8.35 -2.03
CA PRO A 83 -12.29 -8.24 -1.16
C PRO A 83 -11.02 -8.68 -1.89
N PRO A 84 -9.90 -7.94 -1.79
CA PRO A 84 -8.65 -8.35 -2.40
C PRO A 84 -8.18 -9.67 -1.77
N THR A 85 -7.96 -10.68 -2.62
CA THR A 85 -7.45 -12.00 -2.22
C THR A 85 -6.23 -12.39 -3.04
N PRO A 86 -5.16 -11.56 -3.03
CA PRO A 86 -4.02 -11.73 -3.93
C PRO A 86 -3.29 -13.06 -3.69
N ALA A 87 -3.25 -13.54 -2.44
CA ALA A 87 -2.71 -14.85 -2.06
C ALA A 87 -3.41 -16.06 -2.71
N LEU A 88 -4.63 -15.88 -3.26
CA LEU A 88 -5.40 -16.95 -3.91
C LEU A 88 -5.30 -16.94 -5.44
N SER A 89 -4.71 -15.87 -6.01
CA SER A 89 -4.59 -15.64 -7.45
C SER A 89 -3.14 -15.81 -7.90
N ASP A 90 -2.89 -15.86 -9.21
CA ASP A 90 -1.54 -15.57 -9.70
C ASP A 90 -1.23 -14.07 -9.61
N ALA A 91 0.06 -13.73 -9.64
CA ALA A 91 0.53 -12.36 -9.45
C ALA A 91 -0.04 -11.41 -10.52
N ALA A 92 -0.13 -11.86 -11.76
CA ALA A 92 -0.61 -11.03 -12.85
C ALA A 92 -2.10 -10.71 -12.67
N ALA A 93 -2.91 -11.72 -12.35
CA ALA A 93 -4.33 -11.56 -12.03
C ALA A 93 -4.54 -10.69 -10.79
N ALA A 94 -3.73 -10.85 -9.73
CA ALA A 94 -3.80 -10.03 -8.53
C ALA A 94 -3.53 -8.54 -8.83
N ARG A 95 -2.49 -8.24 -9.62
CA ARG A 95 -2.19 -6.87 -10.05
C ARG A 95 -3.29 -6.27 -10.90
N ALA A 96 -3.78 -7.01 -11.91
CA ALA A 96 -4.85 -6.55 -12.78
C ALA A 96 -6.15 -6.27 -12.00
N ALA A 97 -6.50 -7.13 -11.03
CA ALA A 97 -7.65 -6.92 -10.16
C ALA A 97 -7.46 -5.68 -9.27
N PHE A 98 -6.27 -5.50 -8.69
CA PHE A 98 -5.96 -4.31 -7.89
C PHE A 98 -6.05 -3.03 -8.72
N ASP A 99 -5.46 -2.99 -9.91
CA ASP A 99 -5.51 -1.83 -10.80
C ASP A 99 -6.96 -1.50 -11.22
N ALA A 100 -7.78 -2.52 -11.49
CA ALA A 100 -9.19 -2.34 -11.77
C ALA A 100 -9.97 -1.76 -10.58
N GLN A 101 -9.68 -2.22 -9.36
CA GLN A 101 -10.29 -1.68 -8.14
C GLN A 101 -9.88 -0.23 -7.91
N VAL A 102 -8.59 0.10 -8.07
CA VAL A 102 -8.08 1.47 -7.95
C VAL A 102 -8.74 2.37 -9.00
N ALA A 103 -8.87 1.93 -10.24
CA ALA A 103 -9.54 2.69 -11.29
C ALA A 103 -11.02 2.94 -10.95
N ALA A 104 -11.75 1.92 -10.51
CA ALA A 104 -13.15 2.04 -10.12
C ALA A 104 -13.35 3.03 -8.94
N VAL A 105 -12.43 3.02 -7.97
CA VAL A 105 -12.47 3.97 -6.85
C VAL A 105 -12.11 5.38 -7.31
N THR A 106 -11.10 5.52 -8.17
CA THR A 106 -10.61 6.82 -8.66
C THR A 106 -11.62 7.53 -9.56
N ASP A 107 -12.35 6.79 -10.39
CA ASP A 107 -13.31 7.36 -11.32
C ASP A 107 -14.47 8.08 -10.62
N THR A 108 -14.90 7.57 -9.47
CA THR A 108 -16.14 8.03 -8.83
C THR A 108 -15.95 8.59 -7.41
N TYR A 109 -15.01 8.05 -6.63
CA TYR A 109 -14.99 8.26 -5.18
C TYR A 109 -13.78 9.06 -4.71
N ALA A 110 -12.57 8.52 -4.86
CA ALA A 110 -11.41 9.04 -4.17
C ALA A 110 -10.07 8.81 -4.87
N THR A 111 -9.10 9.67 -4.54
CA THR A 111 -7.69 9.56 -4.95
C THR A 111 -6.77 9.54 -3.73
N VAL A 112 -5.65 8.82 -3.84
CA VAL A 112 -4.56 8.86 -2.85
C VAL A 112 -3.42 9.75 -3.36
N THR A 113 -2.94 10.65 -2.52
CA THR A 113 -1.77 11.51 -2.76
C THR A 113 -0.75 11.33 -1.64
N VAL A 114 0.51 11.66 -1.90
CA VAL A 114 1.59 11.56 -0.90
C VAL A 114 2.25 12.93 -0.78
N ALA A 115 2.27 13.48 0.43
CA ALA A 115 2.91 14.77 0.70
C ALA A 115 4.39 14.72 0.31
N GLY A 116 4.86 15.75 -0.40
CA GLY A 116 6.26 15.84 -0.84
C GLY A 116 6.62 14.99 -2.07
N ALA A 117 5.72 14.17 -2.62
CA ALA A 117 5.98 13.36 -3.81
C ALA A 117 6.01 14.17 -5.13
N SER A 118 5.79 15.49 -5.08
CA SER A 118 5.76 16.35 -6.27
C SER A 118 7.16 16.56 -6.85
N ARG A 119 7.60 15.59 -7.65
CA ARG A 119 8.64 15.77 -8.69
C ARG A 119 7.95 16.19 -9.98
N THR A 120 7.51 17.45 -10.08
CA THR A 120 7.14 18.01 -11.39
C THR A 120 8.01 19.21 -11.71
N ALA A 121 8.68 19.08 -12.85
CA ALA A 121 9.50 20.08 -13.50
C ALA A 121 8.80 21.45 -13.61
N GLY A 122 9.58 22.52 -13.40
CA GLY A 122 9.31 23.84 -13.95
C GLY A 122 8.20 24.65 -13.28
N ALA A 123 8.51 25.37 -12.20
CA ALA A 123 8.10 26.76 -12.00
C ALA A 123 8.79 27.32 -10.76
N GLY A 124 9.61 28.36 -10.94
CA GLY A 124 10.18 29.10 -9.84
C GLY A 124 9.11 29.90 -9.08
N ARG A 125 9.15 29.84 -7.75
CA ARG A 125 9.29 30.99 -6.83
C ARG A 125 8.90 30.59 -5.40
N THR A 126 9.68 31.13 -4.46
CA THR A 126 9.39 31.34 -3.03
C THR A 126 9.24 30.09 -2.13
N GLY A 127 10.35 29.74 -1.47
CA GLY A 127 10.42 29.60 0.00
C GLY A 127 9.63 28.49 0.72
N ALA A 128 8.90 27.62 0.03
CA ALA A 128 8.24 26.49 0.67
C ALA A 128 9.29 25.42 1.04
N ARG A 129 9.44 25.19 2.35
CA ARG A 129 10.15 24.04 2.94
C ARG A 129 9.86 22.81 2.06
N ARG A 130 10.89 22.20 1.44
CA ARG A 130 10.73 20.93 0.71
C ARG A 130 9.99 19.99 1.64
N THR A 131 8.73 19.69 1.34
CA THR A 131 7.99 18.66 2.05
C THR A 131 8.75 17.37 1.75
N ALA A 132 9.41 16.80 2.76
CA ALA A 132 10.07 15.52 2.60
C ALA A 132 9.01 14.49 2.17
N ASP A 133 9.34 13.67 1.18
CA ASP A 133 8.47 12.58 0.74
C ASP A 133 8.03 11.76 1.96
N ALA A 134 6.72 11.74 2.23
CA ALA A 134 6.16 11.16 3.44
C ALA A 134 6.47 9.67 3.59
N LEU A 135 6.76 8.96 2.49
CA LEU A 135 7.08 7.53 2.50
C LEU A 135 8.59 7.26 2.46
N GLN A 136 9.44 8.30 2.42
CA GLN A 136 10.89 8.16 2.39
C GLN A 136 11.46 7.28 3.52
N PRO A 137 10.98 7.33 4.78
CA PRO A 137 11.51 6.47 5.84
C PRO A 137 11.34 4.97 5.54
N ILE A 138 10.26 4.56 4.88
CA ILE A 138 10.11 3.15 4.46
C ILE A 138 11.12 2.83 3.36
N ARG A 139 11.32 3.74 2.39
CA ARG A 139 12.30 3.55 1.30
C ARG A 139 13.73 3.44 1.80
N ASP A 140 14.10 4.26 2.78
CA ASP A 140 15.44 4.25 3.35
C ASP A 140 15.70 2.98 4.17
N ALA A 141 14.67 2.47 4.86
CA ALA A 141 14.80 1.32 5.75
C ALA A 141 14.56 -0.03 5.07
N THR A 142 14.02 -0.06 3.86
CA THR A 142 13.54 -1.30 3.23
C THR A 142 14.27 -1.59 1.93
N VAL A 143 14.86 -2.78 1.87
CA VAL A 143 15.43 -3.35 0.64
C VAL A 143 14.69 -4.64 0.34
N LEU A 144 14.09 -4.71 -0.84
CA LEU A 144 13.46 -5.94 -1.33
C LEU A 144 14.54 -6.93 -1.76
N ASP A 145 14.76 -7.99 -0.97
CA ASP A 145 15.73 -9.05 -1.32
C ASP A 145 15.13 -9.97 -2.38
N PRO A 146 15.64 -9.96 -3.63
CA PRO A 146 15.05 -10.74 -4.72
C PRO A 146 15.15 -12.26 -4.50
N ILE A 147 16.16 -12.75 -3.77
CA ILE A 147 16.35 -14.17 -3.48
C ILE A 147 15.31 -14.63 -2.45
N LEU A 148 15.14 -13.87 -1.37
CA LEU A 148 14.13 -14.16 -0.35
C LEU A 148 12.71 -14.07 -0.92
N LEU A 149 12.43 -13.05 -1.74
CA LEU A 149 11.13 -12.90 -2.40
C LEU A 149 10.83 -14.07 -3.34
N ALA A 150 11.81 -14.51 -4.14
CA ALA A 150 11.64 -15.67 -5.02
C ALA A 150 11.39 -16.97 -4.22
N ALA A 151 12.11 -17.19 -3.13
CA ALA A 151 11.90 -18.34 -2.25
C ALA A 151 10.50 -18.35 -1.64
N ARG A 152 10.06 -17.23 -1.06
CA ARG A 152 8.70 -17.08 -0.51
C ARG A 152 7.62 -17.27 -1.57
N ARG A 153 7.87 -16.78 -2.80
CA ARG A 153 6.94 -16.94 -3.91
C ARG A 153 6.73 -18.41 -4.27
N LEU A 154 7.81 -19.19 -4.34
CA LEU A 154 7.72 -20.63 -4.57
C LEU A 154 6.87 -21.32 -3.51
N ASP A 155 6.99 -20.93 -2.24
CA ASP A 155 6.19 -21.50 -1.16
C ASP A 155 4.70 -21.14 -1.28
N PHE A 156 4.37 -19.89 -1.67
CA PHE A 156 3.00 -19.48 -1.99
C PHE A 156 2.42 -20.28 -3.15
N ASP A 157 3.18 -20.43 -4.24
CA ASP A 157 2.74 -21.17 -5.41
C ASP A 157 2.53 -22.67 -5.10
N ARG A 158 3.40 -23.28 -4.27
CA ARG A 158 3.23 -24.64 -3.74
C ARG A 158 1.96 -24.80 -2.92
N GLN A 159 1.70 -23.90 -1.97
CA GLN A 159 0.49 -23.93 -1.14
C GLN A 159 -0.78 -23.80 -2.00
N ARG A 160 -0.73 -22.95 -3.03
CA ARG A 160 -1.85 -22.76 -3.95
C ARG A 160 -2.13 -24.02 -4.79
N LEU A 161 -1.09 -24.68 -5.29
CA LEU A 161 -1.23 -25.95 -6.03
C LEU A 161 -1.84 -27.04 -5.16
N ALA A 162 -1.33 -27.23 -3.94
CA ALA A 162 -1.86 -28.21 -2.99
C ALA A 162 -3.37 -28.00 -2.70
N ARG A 163 -3.83 -26.74 -2.61
CA ARG A 163 -5.26 -26.41 -2.43
C ARG A 163 -6.12 -26.69 -3.66
N ARG A 164 -5.54 -26.71 -4.86
CA ARG A 164 -6.25 -27.05 -6.11
C ARG A 164 -6.39 -28.55 -6.30
N GLU A 165 -5.38 -29.32 -5.90
CA GLU A 165 -5.37 -30.79 -6.01
C GLU A 165 -6.19 -31.50 -4.91
N GLY A 166 -6.40 -30.82 -3.77
CA GLY A 166 -7.26 -31.32 -2.68
C GLY A 166 -8.76 -31.02 -2.84
N ARG A 167 -9.22 -30.64 -4.05
CA ARG A 167 -10.63 -30.43 -4.42
C ARG A 167 -11.02 -31.39 -5.55
#